data_AF-A0A7S3E133-F1
#
_entry.id   AF-A0A7S3E133-F1
#
_cell.length_a   1.000
_cell.length_b   1.000
_cell.length_c   1.000
_cell.angle_alpha   90.00
_cell.angle_beta   90.00
_cell.angle_gamma   90.00
#
_symmetry.space_group_name_H-M   'P 1'
#
loop_
_entity.id
_entity.type
_entity.pdbx_description
1 polymer ?
#
loop_
_entity_poly.entity_id
_entity_poly.type
_entity_poly.pdbx_seq_one_letter_code
_entity_poly.pdbx_strand_id
1 'polypeptide(L)'
;GTVIPYFLIGKRETLERAAAAGGGDAADQPPCLVYGYGGFEIPMQAGYSASIGIGWLRRGGTFVEACIRGGGEFGPTWHQAALKGKRIKAYEDMKAVCDDVVVQKLARRGGVGIQE
;
A
#
# COMPACT_ATOMS: atom_id res chain seq x y z
N GLY A 1 -4.05 10.95 14.22
CA GLY A 1 -2.66 10.49 13.95
C GLY A 1 -2.18 11.09 12.64
N THR A 2 -0.95 10.78 12.21
CA THR A 2 -0.47 11.13 10.85
C THR A 2 -1.26 10.36 9.80
N VAL A 3 -1.68 11.04 8.72
CA VAL A 3 -2.37 10.41 7.58
C VAL A 3 -1.31 9.97 6.57
N ILE A 4 -1.33 8.70 6.17
CA ILE A 4 -0.37 8.13 5.22
C ILE A 4 -1.07 7.92 3.88
N PRO A 5 -0.70 8.64 2.82
CA PRO A 5 -1.27 8.42 1.50
C PRO A 5 -0.70 7.14 0.87
N TYR A 6 -1.48 6.54 -0.03
CA TYR A 6 -1.04 5.44 -0.86
C TYR A 6 -1.81 5.42 -2.18
N PHE A 7 -1.20 4.83 -3.21
CA PHE A 7 -1.89 4.51 -4.46
C PHE A 7 -2.40 3.08 -4.41
N LEU A 8 -3.67 2.85 -4.73
CA LEU A 8 -4.24 1.53 -4.92
C LEU A 8 -4.41 1.26 -6.42
N ILE A 9 -3.83 0.16 -6.88
CA ILE A 9 -3.76 -0.21 -8.29
C ILE A 9 -4.36 -1.62 -8.45
N GLY A 10 -5.27 -1.76 -9.41
CA GLY A 10 -5.98 -3.01 -9.67
C GLY A 10 -6.79 -2.94 -10.95
N LYS A 11 -7.27 -4.10 -11.43
CA LYS A 11 -8.30 -4.11 -12.47
C LYS A 11 -9.55 -3.42 -11.92
N ARG A 12 -10.19 -2.58 -12.73
CA ARG A 12 -11.42 -1.87 -12.35
C ARG A 12 -12.46 -2.82 -11.75
N GLU A 13 -12.76 -3.90 -12.47
CA GLU A 13 -13.70 -4.95 -12.04
C GLU A 13 -13.32 -5.58 -10.68
N THR A 14 -12.03 -5.77 -10.41
CA THR A 14 -11.56 -6.29 -9.13
C THR A 14 -11.81 -5.29 -8.00
N LEU A 15 -11.48 -4.01 -8.21
CA LEU A 15 -11.66 -2.96 -7.21
C LEU A 15 -13.14 -2.69 -6.93
N GLU A 16 -13.97 -2.63 -7.98
CA GLU A 16 -15.42 -2.44 -7.86
C GLU A 16 -16.08 -3.62 -7.13
N ARG A 17 -15.68 -4.85 -7.44
CA ARG A 17 -16.16 -6.05 -6.72
C ARG A 17 -15.77 -6.00 -5.24
N ALA A 18 -14.52 -5.66 -4.93
CA ALA A 18 -14.04 -5.57 -3.55
C ALA A 18 -14.82 -4.50 -2.76
N ALA A 19 -15.07 -3.33 -3.37
CA ALA A 19 -15.85 -2.26 -2.75
C ALA A 19 -17.33 -2.64 -2.56
N ALA A 20 -17.94 -3.31 -3.54
CA ALA A 20 -19.34 -3.73 -3.49
C ALA A 20 -19.60 -4.89 -2.52
N ALA A 21 -18.62 -5.78 -2.33
CA ALA A 21 -18.75 -6.98 -1.49
C ALA A 21 -18.97 -6.68 0.00
N GLY A 22 -18.83 -5.43 0.45
CA GLY A 22 -19.29 -4.99 1.76
C GLY A 22 -18.69 -5.73 2.96
N GLY A 23 -17.68 -6.57 2.77
CA GLY A 23 -17.04 -7.38 3.81
C GLY A 23 -17.56 -8.81 3.94
N GLY A 24 -18.03 -9.44 2.85
CA GLY A 24 -18.23 -10.90 2.78
C GLY A 24 -16.92 -11.68 2.93
N ASP A 25 -17.03 -13.01 3.09
CA ASP A 25 -15.95 -13.94 3.42
C ASP A 25 -14.61 -13.62 2.71
N ALA A 26 -13.51 -13.78 3.45
CA ALA A 26 -12.15 -13.46 3.00
C ALA A 26 -11.73 -14.17 1.68
N ALA A 27 -12.51 -15.13 1.19
CA ALA A 27 -12.32 -15.79 -0.10
C ALA A 27 -12.59 -14.88 -1.30
N ASP A 28 -13.51 -13.91 -1.20
CA ASP A 28 -13.95 -13.10 -2.35
C ASP A 28 -13.15 -11.79 -2.54
N GLN A 29 -12.31 -11.43 -1.57
CA GLN A 29 -11.42 -10.27 -1.65
C GLN A 29 -10.08 -10.61 -2.32
N PRO A 30 -9.54 -9.70 -3.15
CA PRO A 30 -8.29 -9.96 -3.85
C PRO A 30 -7.10 -10.03 -2.87
N PRO A 31 -6.05 -10.79 -3.20
CA PRO A 31 -4.77 -10.65 -2.52
C PRO A 31 -4.14 -9.29 -2.88
N CYS A 32 -3.48 -8.68 -1.90
CA CYS A 32 -2.85 -7.37 -2.04
C CYS A 32 -1.36 -7.47 -1.79
N LEU A 33 -0.57 -6.87 -2.69
CA LEU A 33 0.86 -6.69 -2.52
C LEU A 33 1.13 -5.22 -2.19
N VAL A 34 1.81 -4.95 -1.09
CA VAL A 34 2.12 -3.61 -0.60
C VAL A 34 3.61 -3.37 -0.76
N TYR A 35 3.96 -2.22 -1.31
CA TYR A 35 5.33 -1.75 -1.45
C TYR A 35 5.45 -0.34 -0.88
N GLY A 36 6.58 -0.02 -0.27
CA GLY A 36 6.90 1.34 0.16
C GLY A 36 8.36 1.44 0.56
N TYR A 37 9.00 2.54 0.17
CA TYR A 37 10.44 2.74 0.41
C TYR A 37 10.72 3.50 1.72
N GLY A 38 10.16 4.71 1.86
CA GLY A 38 10.22 5.47 3.10
C GLY A 38 11.61 5.92 3.51
N GLY A 39 12.45 6.39 2.58
CA GLY A 39 13.82 6.80 2.89
C GLY A 39 14.42 7.76 1.88
N PHE A 40 15.56 8.36 2.27
CA PHE A 40 16.44 9.13 1.38
C PHE A 40 15.77 10.27 0.58
N GLU A 41 14.68 10.84 1.11
CA GLU A 41 13.87 11.86 0.42
C GLU A 41 13.30 11.39 -0.93
N ILE A 42 13.28 10.08 -1.19
CA ILE A 42 12.72 9.53 -2.43
C ILE A 42 11.20 9.46 -2.27
N PRO A 43 10.41 10.22 -3.07
CA PRO A 43 8.96 10.14 -3.02
C PRO A 43 8.46 8.92 -3.78
N MET A 44 7.37 8.32 -3.30
CA MET A 44 6.62 7.37 -4.10
C MET A 44 5.64 8.08 -5.03
N GLN A 45 5.70 7.72 -6.31
CA GLN A 45 4.95 8.37 -7.38
C GLN A 45 4.33 7.28 -8.25
N ALA A 46 3.08 7.51 -8.68
CA ALA A 46 2.43 6.59 -9.59
C ALA A 46 3.28 6.38 -10.86
N GLY A 47 3.72 5.14 -11.08
CA GLY A 47 4.56 4.74 -12.19
C GLY A 47 4.02 3.51 -12.92
N TYR A 48 4.40 3.36 -14.19
CA TYR A 48 4.11 2.14 -14.94
C TYR A 48 5.15 1.07 -14.63
N SER A 49 4.69 -0.11 -14.23
CA SER A 49 5.52 -1.31 -14.04
C SER A 49 4.95 -2.49 -14.81
N ALA A 50 5.63 -2.90 -15.88
CA ALA A 50 5.25 -4.08 -16.65
C ALA A 50 5.31 -5.37 -15.81
N SER A 51 6.29 -5.46 -14.90
CA SER A 51 6.48 -6.62 -14.01
C SER A 51 5.30 -6.77 -13.04
N ILE A 52 4.86 -5.68 -12.40
CA ILE A 52 3.66 -5.71 -11.53
C ILE A 52 2.40 -5.95 -12.38
N GLY A 53 2.31 -5.33 -13.55
CA GLY A 53 1.19 -5.51 -14.48
C GLY A 53 0.97 -6.97 -14.89
N ILE A 54 1.98 -7.58 -15.49
CA ILE A 54 1.92 -8.96 -16.00
C ILE A 54 2.00 -9.96 -14.84
N GLY A 55 2.92 -9.72 -13.91
CA GLY A 55 3.29 -10.63 -12.85
C GLY A 55 2.41 -10.56 -11.61
N TRP A 56 1.44 -9.64 -11.50
CA TRP A 56 0.53 -9.58 -10.35
C TRP A 56 -0.90 -9.17 -10.75
N LEU A 57 -1.05 -7.98 -11.33
CA LEU A 57 -2.37 -7.38 -11.62
C LEU A 57 -3.18 -8.19 -12.64
N ARG A 58 -2.54 -8.79 -13.65
CA ARG A 58 -3.22 -9.67 -14.62
C ARG A 58 -3.93 -10.84 -13.98
N ARG A 59 -3.41 -11.37 -12.86
CA ARG A 59 -4.00 -12.50 -12.10
C ARG A 59 -5.07 -12.06 -11.11
N GLY A 60 -5.45 -10.77 -11.10
CA GLY A 60 -6.52 -10.25 -10.27
C GLY A 60 -6.09 -9.82 -8.87
N GLY A 61 -4.78 -9.77 -8.59
CA GLY A 61 -4.26 -9.15 -7.37
C GLY A 61 -4.36 -7.62 -7.43
N THR A 62 -4.33 -6.99 -6.26
CA THR A 62 -4.23 -5.54 -6.09
C THR A 62 -2.82 -5.16 -5.60
N PHE A 63 -2.36 -3.97 -5.97
CA PHE A 63 -1.05 -3.47 -5.59
C PHE A 63 -1.20 -2.11 -4.90
N VAL A 64 -0.44 -1.91 -3.83
CA VAL A 64 -0.43 -0.68 -3.07
C VAL A 64 0.97 -0.11 -3.03
N GLU A 65 1.09 1.16 -3.40
CA GLU A 65 2.33 1.92 -3.29
C GLU A 65 2.17 2.94 -2.16
N ALA A 66 2.83 2.68 -1.04
CA ALA A 66 2.67 3.38 0.23
C ALA A 66 3.69 4.51 0.38
N CYS A 67 3.19 5.73 0.53
CA CYS A 67 3.98 6.95 0.69
C CYS A 67 4.36 7.18 2.17
N ILE A 68 5.05 6.22 2.77
CA ILE A 68 5.38 6.22 4.21
C ILE A 68 6.41 7.30 4.57
N ARG A 69 6.46 7.71 5.85
CA ARG A 69 7.44 8.70 6.32
C ARG A 69 8.87 8.24 6.11
N GLY A 70 9.77 9.22 5.93
CA GLY A 70 11.14 8.99 5.49
C GLY A 70 11.33 9.20 3.99
N GLY A 71 10.25 9.16 3.19
CA GLY A 71 10.24 9.57 1.79
C GLY A 71 10.23 11.10 1.60
N GLY A 72 10.07 11.53 0.35
CA GLY A 72 10.11 12.94 -0.06
C GLY A 72 8.75 13.60 -0.31
N GLU A 73 7.63 12.91 -0.05
CA GLU A 73 6.30 13.28 -0.54
C GLU A 73 5.81 14.63 -0.03
N PHE A 74 6.14 14.98 1.21
CA PHE A 74 5.79 16.26 1.83
C PHE A 74 7.03 17.06 2.25
N GLY A 75 8.14 16.87 1.53
CA GLY A 75 9.38 17.59 1.74
C GLY A 75 10.16 17.18 3.01
N PRO A 76 11.11 18.02 3.47
CA PRO A 76 12.11 17.62 4.48
C PRO A 76 11.51 17.18 5.82
N THR A 77 10.36 17.75 6.21
CA THR A 77 9.71 17.38 7.47
C THR A 77 9.20 15.94 7.46
N TRP A 78 8.73 15.45 6.31
CA TRP A 78 8.30 14.07 6.11
C TRP A 78 9.45 13.09 6.19
N HIS A 79 10.58 13.45 5.57
CA HIS A 79 11.81 12.66 5.62
C HIS A 79 12.34 12.55 7.06
N GLN A 80 12.48 13.70 7.74
CA GLN A 80 13.03 13.76 9.09
C GLN A 80 12.15 13.09 10.15
N ALA A 81 10.87 12.90 9.87
CA ALA A 81 9.94 12.23 10.79
C ALA A 81 10.24 10.74 11.01
N ALA A 82 11.04 10.10 10.14
CA ALA A 82 11.42 8.69 10.25
C ALA A 82 12.95 8.44 10.18
N LEU A 83 13.76 9.48 10.41
CA LEU A 83 15.22 9.35 10.44
C LEU A 83 15.76 8.79 11.76
N LYS A 84 16.84 8.00 11.68
CA LYS A 84 17.63 7.51 12.83
C LYS A 84 16.74 6.83 13.88
N GLY A 85 16.76 7.30 15.13
CA GLY A 85 15.94 6.75 16.22
C GLY A 85 14.42 6.81 15.98
N LYS A 86 13.96 7.59 15.00
CA LYS A 86 12.55 7.66 14.60
C LYS A 86 12.17 6.62 13.54
N ARG A 87 13.08 5.73 13.12
CA ARG A 87 12.82 4.74 12.05
C ARG A 87 11.60 3.87 12.30
N ILE A 88 11.27 3.63 13.57
CA ILE A 88 10.04 2.92 13.97
C ILE A 88 8.77 3.53 13.37
N LYS A 89 8.76 4.84 13.11
CA LYS A 89 7.63 5.53 12.49
C LYS A 89 7.34 5.07 11.06
N ALA A 90 8.36 4.74 10.27
CA ALA A 90 8.15 4.17 8.93
C ALA A 90 7.52 2.77 8.99
N TYR A 91 7.90 1.95 9.98
CA TYR A 91 7.30 0.62 10.17
C TYR A 91 5.86 0.71 10.70
N GLU A 92 5.58 1.65 11.61
CA GLU A 92 4.22 1.96 12.04
C GLU A 92 3.34 2.42 10.85
N ASP A 93 3.88 3.25 9.95
CA ASP A 93 3.19 3.70 8.74
C ASP A 93 2.87 2.55 7.79
N MET A 94 3.87 1.69 7.52
CA MET A 94 3.68 0.50 6.68
C MET A 94 2.59 -0.41 7.25
N LYS A 95 2.62 -0.64 8.57
CA LYS A 95 1.58 -1.40 9.26
C LYS A 95 0.22 -0.72 9.13
N ALA A 96 0.13 0.60 9.31
CA ALA A 96 -1.11 1.34 9.21
C ALA A 96 -1.73 1.22 7.81
N VAL A 97 -0.92 1.26 6.75
CA VAL A 97 -1.39 1.04 5.36
C VAL A 97 -1.88 -0.40 5.17
N CYS A 98 -1.15 -1.40 5.66
CA CYS A 98 -1.58 -2.80 5.58
C CYS A 98 -2.89 -3.05 6.35
N ASP A 99 -3.08 -2.41 7.50
CA ASP A 99 -4.31 -2.52 8.27
C ASP A 99 -5.46 -1.79 7.55
N ASP A 100 -5.23 -0.59 7.01
CA ASP A 100 -6.25 0.20 6.31
C ASP A 100 -6.81 -0.54 5.09
N VAL A 101 -5.97 -1.16 4.26
CA VAL A 101 -6.47 -1.89 3.07
C VAL A 101 -7.37 -3.08 3.43
N VAL A 102 -7.16 -3.68 4.60
CA VAL A 102 -8.04 -4.74 5.13
C VAL A 102 -9.33 -4.14 5.70
N VAL A 103 -9.23 -3.04 6.46
CA VAL A 103 -10.39 -2.33 7.03
C VAL A 103 -11.32 -1.79 5.95
N GLN A 104 -10.75 -1.21 4.89
CA GLN A 104 -11.44 -0.73 3.70
C GLN A 104 -11.94 -1.86 2.80
N LYS A 105 -11.68 -3.13 3.16
CA LYS A 105 -12.15 -4.33 2.44
C LYS A 105 -11.61 -4.42 1.01
N LEU A 106 -10.43 -3.84 0.80
CA LEU A 106 -9.71 -3.86 -0.48
C LEU A 106 -8.74 -5.05 -0.59
N ALA A 107 -8.49 -5.75 0.52
CA ALA A 107 -7.62 -6.91 0.59
C ALA A 107 -8.12 -7.92 1.64
N ARG A 108 -8.08 -9.21 1.31
CA ARG A 108 -8.49 -10.25 2.27
C ARG A 108 -7.60 -10.26 3.52
N ARG A 109 -8.18 -10.57 4.68
CA ARG A 109 -7.41 -10.87 5.90
C ARG A 109 -6.45 -12.04 5.65
N GLY A 110 -5.16 -11.84 5.93
CA GLY A 110 -4.11 -12.83 5.65
C GLY A 110 -3.70 -12.94 4.17
N GLY A 111 -4.20 -12.07 3.29
CA GLY A 111 -3.78 -11.97 1.89
C GLY A 111 -3.02 -10.70 1.56
N VAL A 112 -2.50 -10.00 2.57
CA VAL A 112 -1.62 -8.85 2.40
C VAL A 112 -0.17 -9.36 2.47
N GLY A 113 0.57 -9.19 1.39
CA GLY A 113 2.02 -9.40 1.34
C GLY A 113 2.76 -8.09 1.22
N ILE A 114 3.96 -8.01 1.79
CA ILE A 114 4.87 -6.86 1.63
C ILE A 114 5.96 -7.26 0.64
N GLN A 115 6.21 -6.42 -0.36
CA GLN A 115 7.32 -6.56 -1.30
C GLN A 115 8.55 -5.85 -0.74
N GLU A 116 9.66 -6.58 -0.60
CA GLU A 116 10.99 -6.08 -0.23
C GLU A 116 11.82 -5.71 -1.46
#